data_AF-V7D767-F1
#
_entry.id   AF-V7D767-F1
#
_cell.length_a   1.000
_cell.length_b   1.000
_cell.length_c   1.000
_cell.angle_alpha   90.00
_cell.angle_beta   90.00
_cell.angle_gamma   90.00
#
_symmetry.space_group_name_H-M   'P 1'
#
loop_
_entity.id
_entity.type
_entity.pdbx_description
1 polymer ?
#
loop_
_entity_poly.entity_id
_entity_poly.type
_entity_poly.pdbx_seq_one_letter_code
_entity_poly.pdbx_strand_id
1 'polypeptide(L)'
;MSAKKKPVSTPLHLLQQLSGSLLEHLEDACSQALADAEKLLAKLEKQRGKAQEKLHNGRLKLQDAAKAGKAKAQTKAQKVIGELEELLDSLKERQTQTRSYIQQLKRDAQDSLKLAQGVGKVREAAAKALDQRAAKTSKPAAAKPVTKAAAAKPAAKPAAKAAAAAKPAAK
;
A
#
# COMPACT_ATOMS: atom_id res chain seq x y z
N MET A 1 11.38 -39.86 10.51
CA MET A 1 11.76 -38.50 10.08
C MET A 1 10.99 -38.15 8.81
N SER A 2 9.75 -37.68 8.96
CA SER A 2 8.93 -37.27 7.81
C SER A 2 9.48 -35.97 7.26
N ALA A 3 10.25 -36.07 6.18
CA ALA A 3 10.71 -34.93 5.41
C ALA A 3 9.48 -34.18 4.91
N LYS A 4 9.08 -33.13 5.64
CA LYS A 4 8.23 -32.05 5.15
C LYS A 4 8.96 -31.48 3.94
N LYS A 5 8.69 -32.03 2.76
CA LYS A 5 9.14 -31.47 1.50
C LYS A 5 8.56 -30.06 1.48
N LYS A 6 9.39 -29.06 1.73
CA LYS A 6 9.05 -27.66 1.46
C LYS A 6 8.60 -27.68 -0.01
N PRO A 7 7.33 -27.42 -0.32
CA PRO A 7 6.88 -27.43 -1.70
C PRO A 7 7.81 -26.48 -2.45
N VAL A 8 8.45 -26.98 -3.51
CA VAL A 8 9.31 -26.18 -4.38
C VAL A 8 8.53 -24.91 -4.68
N SER A 9 9.12 -23.74 -4.40
CA SER A 9 8.47 -22.43 -4.58
C SER A 9 7.97 -22.35 -6.02
N THR A 10 6.69 -22.65 -6.21
CA THR A 10 6.09 -22.60 -7.53
C THR A 10 6.06 -21.13 -7.94
N PRO A 11 6.20 -20.80 -9.24
CA PRO A 11 6.12 -19.42 -9.70
C PRO A 11 4.88 -18.66 -9.17
N LEU A 12 3.79 -19.40 -8.93
CA LEU A 12 2.53 -18.87 -8.43
C LEU A 12 2.55 -18.52 -6.92
N HIS A 13 3.29 -19.28 -6.10
CA HIS A 13 3.57 -18.91 -4.70
C HIS A 13 4.46 -17.67 -4.62
N LEU A 14 5.49 -17.60 -5.47
CA LEU A 14 6.36 -16.44 -5.53
C LEU A 14 5.59 -15.18 -5.94
N LEU A 15 4.69 -15.28 -6.92
CA LEU A 15 3.82 -14.18 -7.33
C LEU A 15 2.95 -13.67 -6.17
N GLN A 16 2.32 -14.56 -5.40
CA GLN A 16 1.52 -14.19 -4.24
C GLN A 16 2.34 -13.49 -3.15
N GLN A 17 3.55 -14.00 -2.86
CA GLN A 17 4.43 -13.42 -1.85
C GLN A 17 4.95 -12.04 -2.28
N LEU A 18 5.41 -11.89 -3.52
CA LEU A 18 5.92 -10.63 -4.05
C LEU A 18 4.82 -9.57 -4.14
N SER A 19 3.61 -9.95 -4.57
CA SER A 19 2.48 -9.01 -4.62
C SER A 19 2.01 -8.59 -3.22
N GLY A 20 2.06 -9.48 -2.23
CA GLY A 20 1.80 -9.11 -0.83
C GLY A 20 2.85 -8.16 -0.26
N SER A 21 4.14 -8.52 -0.38
CA SER A 21 5.25 -7.72 0.11
C SER A 21 5.33 -6.35 -0.57
N LEU A 22 5.04 -6.26 -1.87
CA LEU A 22 4.99 -4.98 -2.59
C LEU A 22 3.93 -4.04 -2.02
N LEU A 23 2.74 -4.57 -1.70
CA LEU A 23 1.65 -3.77 -1.13
C LEU A 23 1.99 -3.26 0.27
N GLU A 24 2.50 -4.14 1.12
CA GLU A 24 2.94 -3.78 2.48
C GLU A 24 4.04 -2.71 2.44
N HIS A 25 5.08 -2.91 1.61
CA HIS A 25 6.13 -1.91 1.46
C HIS A 25 5.64 -0.59 0.89
N LEU A 26 4.66 -0.60 -0.02
CA LEU A 26 4.09 0.62 -0.57
C LEU A 26 3.31 1.40 0.49
N GLU A 27 2.47 0.73 1.29
CA GLU A 27 1.71 1.34 2.38
C GLU A 27 2.64 1.90 3.46
N ASP A 28 3.66 1.14 3.85
CA ASP A 28 4.67 1.57 4.81
C ASP A 28 5.47 2.77 4.29
N ALA A 29 5.94 2.73 3.04
CA ALA A 29 6.68 3.82 2.43
C ALA A 29 5.84 5.11 2.35
N CYS A 30 4.56 5.00 1.96
CA CYS A 30 3.64 6.15 1.94
C CYS A 30 3.46 6.75 3.33
N SER A 31 3.22 5.89 4.34
CA SER A 31 3.02 6.31 5.73
C SER A 31 4.27 6.95 6.32
N GLN A 32 5.45 6.37 6.08
CA GLN A 32 6.74 6.89 6.52
C GLN A 32 7.06 8.23 5.86
N ALA A 33 6.87 8.34 4.54
CA ALA A 33 7.13 9.59 3.82
C ALA A 33 6.26 10.74 4.35
N LEU A 34 4.98 10.48 4.64
CA LEU A 34 4.08 11.45 5.25
C LEU A 34 4.53 11.83 6.67
N ALA A 35 4.88 10.84 7.49
CA ALA A 35 5.34 11.08 8.86
C ALA A 35 6.63 11.92 8.88
N ASP A 36 7.56 11.69 7.96
CA ASP A 36 8.81 12.44 7.90
C ASP A 36 8.61 13.89 7.40
N ALA A 37 7.69 14.09 6.46
CA ALA A 37 7.30 15.43 6.04
C ALA A 37 6.61 16.20 7.18
N GLU A 38 5.75 15.55 7.96
CA GLU A 38 5.11 16.15 9.15
C GLU A 38 6.12 16.45 10.27
N LYS A 39 7.12 15.58 10.49
CA LYS A 39 8.24 15.86 11.40
C LYS A 39 9.05 17.08 10.95
N LEU A 40 9.28 17.24 9.66
CA LEU A 40 9.97 18.42 9.12
C LEU A 40 9.15 19.69 9.40
N LEU A 41 7.83 19.65 9.18
CA LEU A 41 6.95 20.77 9.48
C LEU A 41 6.99 21.16 10.96
N ALA A 42 6.91 20.18 11.86
CA ALA A 42 7.01 20.41 13.30
C ALA A 42 8.36 21.05 13.72
N LYS A 43 9.47 20.66 13.06
CA LYS A 43 10.78 21.29 13.28
C LYS A 43 10.79 22.76 12.86
N LEU A 44 10.21 23.07 11.70
CA LEU A 44 10.08 24.46 11.22
C LEU A 44 9.22 25.30 12.17
N GLU A 45 8.11 24.75 12.67
CA GLU A 45 7.24 25.42 13.64
C GLU A 45 7.96 25.71 14.96
N LYS A 46 8.77 24.76 15.45
CA LYS A 46 9.62 24.96 16.63
C LYS A 46 10.69 26.02 16.41
N GLN A 47 11.33 26.05 15.23
CA GLN A 47 12.31 27.09 14.88
C GLN A 47 11.64 28.47 14.83
N ARG A 48 10.47 28.55 14.22
CA ARG A 48 9.67 29.78 14.16
C ARG A 48 9.29 30.27 15.55
N GLY A 49 8.81 29.38 16.42
CA GLY A 49 8.47 29.74 17.81
C GLY A 49 9.67 30.32 18.57
N LYS A 50 10.85 29.68 18.47
CA LYS A 50 12.09 30.21 19.07
C LYS A 50 12.51 31.56 18.50
N ALA A 51 12.36 31.77 17.19
CA ALA A 51 12.66 33.05 16.57
C ALA A 51 11.68 34.15 17.03
N GLN A 52 10.40 33.82 17.21
CA GLN A 52 9.40 34.74 17.77
C GLN A 52 9.70 35.10 19.23
N GLU A 53 10.10 34.15 20.07
CA GLU A 53 10.53 34.42 21.45
C GLU A 53 11.76 35.35 21.48
N LYS A 54 12.76 35.08 20.65
CA LYS A 54 13.94 35.95 20.52
C LYS A 54 13.58 37.35 20.04
N LEU A 55 12.64 37.46 19.09
CA LEU A 55 12.16 38.72 18.57
C LEU A 55 11.47 39.53 19.67
N HIS A 56 10.61 38.89 20.46
CA HIS A 56 9.95 39.53 21.59
C HIS A 56 10.98 40.05 22.61
N ASN A 57 11.96 39.22 22.99
CA ASN A 57 13.04 39.63 23.88
C ASN A 57 13.90 40.75 23.29
N GLY A 58 14.15 40.74 21.98
CA GLY A 58 14.83 41.82 21.27
C GLY A 58 14.06 43.14 21.36
N ARG A 59 12.74 43.10 21.17
CA ARG A 59 11.84 44.27 21.29
C ARG A 59 11.80 44.82 22.71
N LEU A 60 11.79 43.98 23.73
CA LEU A 60 11.91 44.42 25.13
C LEU A 60 13.25 45.14 25.38
N LYS A 61 14.37 44.55 24.94
CA LYS A 61 15.70 45.19 25.06
C LYS A 61 15.79 46.52 24.33
N LEU A 62 15.16 46.63 23.16
CA LEU A 62 15.08 47.89 22.42
C LEU A 62 14.31 48.94 23.23
N GLN A 63 13.18 48.56 23.82
CA GLN A 63 12.37 49.44 24.66
C GLN A 63 13.14 49.91 25.91
N ASP A 64 13.88 49.02 26.57
CA ASP A 64 14.69 49.37 27.74
C ASP A 64 15.85 50.29 27.37
N ALA A 65 16.51 50.04 26.23
CA ALA A 65 17.55 50.92 25.69
C ALA A 65 17.00 52.29 25.27
N ALA A 66 15.75 52.35 24.79
CA ALA A 66 15.03 53.58 24.49
C ALA A 66 14.77 54.39 25.75
N LYS A 67 14.17 53.78 26.78
CA LYS A 67 13.92 54.40 28.08
C LYS A 67 15.20 54.92 28.74
N ALA A 68 16.30 54.17 28.61
CA ALA A 68 17.60 54.56 29.16
C ALA A 68 18.39 55.57 28.30
N GLY A 69 17.86 56.03 27.16
CA GLY A 69 18.55 56.97 26.26
C GLY A 69 19.81 56.41 25.59
N LYS A 70 19.99 55.08 25.56
CA LYS A 70 21.21 54.42 25.07
C LYS A 70 21.15 54.18 23.56
N ALA A 71 21.38 55.22 22.76
CA ALA A 71 21.29 55.19 21.30
C ALA A 71 22.07 54.02 20.65
N LYS A 72 23.32 53.77 21.06
CA LYS A 72 24.13 52.64 20.55
C LYS A 72 23.50 51.27 20.82
N ALA A 73 22.85 51.10 21.97
CA ALA A 73 22.18 49.85 22.33
C ALA A 73 20.87 49.67 21.54
N GLN A 74 20.15 50.77 21.26
CA GLN A 74 18.97 50.76 20.41
C GLN A 74 19.32 50.29 18.99
N THR A 75 20.34 50.87 18.36
CA THR A 75 20.77 50.49 17.00
C THR A 75 21.15 49.01 16.93
N LYS A 76 21.86 48.48 17.94
CA LYS A 76 22.20 47.05 18.01
C LYS A 76 20.95 46.18 18.14
N ALA A 77 19.99 46.56 18.99
CA ALA A 77 18.75 45.81 19.17
C ALA A 77 17.88 45.84 17.90
N GLN A 78 17.78 46.98 17.22
CA GLN A 78 17.09 47.11 15.93
C GLN A 78 17.70 46.20 14.86
N LYS A 79 19.03 46.12 14.78
CA LYS A 79 19.71 45.21 13.84
C LYS A 79 19.34 43.75 14.11
N VAL A 80 19.40 43.31 15.36
CA VAL A 80 19.02 41.93 15.74
C VAL A 80 17.55 41.66 15.47
N ILE A 81 16.67 42.63 15.70
CA ILE A 81 15.24 42.54 15.37
C ILE A 81 15.04 42.33 13.86
N GLY A 82 15.72 43.11 13.02
CA GLY A 82 15.66 42.96 11.57
C GLY A 82 16.11 41.59 11.09
N GLU A 83 17.25 41.09 11.57
CA GLU A 83 17.75 39.74 11.25
C GLU A 83 16.76 38.63 11.66
N LEU A 84 16.06 38.81 12.80
CA LEU A 84 15.04 37.87 13.27
C LEU A 84 13.75 37.93 12.45
N GLU A 85 13.37 39.11 11.96
CA GLU A 85 12.21 39.30 11.09
C GLU A 85 12.43 38.65 9.72
N GLU A 86 13.60 38.86 9.11
CA GLU A 86 14.02 38.18 7.87
C GLU A 86 14.03 36.65 8.03
N LEU A 87 14.59 36.16 9.14
CA LEU A 87 14.59 34.72 9.45
C LEU A 87 13.16 34.18 9.58
N LEU A 88 12.27 34.91 10.25
CA LEU A 88 10.87 34.51 10.39
C LEU A 88 10.14 34.44 9.06
N ASP A 89 10.41 35.35 8.14
CA ASP A 89 9.79 35.33 6.81
C ASP A 89 10.29 34.15 5.97
N SER A 90 11.58 33.86 5.99
CA SER A 90 12.13 32.64 5.37
C SER A 90 11.52 31.36 5.96
N LEU A 91 11.36 31.30 7.29
CA LEU A 91 10.74 30.15 7.95
C LEU A 91 9.25 30.00 7.59
N LYS A 92 8.50 31.10 7.43
CA LYS A 92 7.10 31.07 6.98
C LYS A 92 6.99 30.56 5.53
N GLU A 93 7.86 31.02 4.64
CA GLU A 93 7.88 30.55 3.25
C GLU A 93 8.15 29.05 3.20
N ARG A 94 9.18 28.58 3.91
CA ARG A 94 9.52 27.15 3.98
C ARG A 94 8.41 26.31 4.62
N GLN A 95 7.72 26.84 5.63
CA GLN A 95 6.54 26.20 6.23
C GLN A 95 5.41 26.05 5.21
N THR A 96 5.18 27.06 4.38
CA THR A 96 4.13 27.06 3.33
C THR A 96 4.46 26.07 2.21
N GLN A 97 5.71 26.04 1.76
CA GLN A 97 6.21 25.06 0.81
C GLN A 97 6.07 23.63 1.36
N THR A 98 6.46 23.40 2.62
CA THR A 98 6.35 22.07 3.26
C THR A 98 4.89 21.63 3.39
N ARG A 99 3.97 22.53 3.75
CA ARG A 99 2.53 22.22 3.79
C ARG A 99 1.99 21.84 2.42
N SER A 100 2.39 22.57 1.38
CA SER A 100 2.00 22.27 -0.01
C SER A 100 2.54 20.91 -0.45
N TYR A 101 3.81 20.62 -0.12
CA TYR A 101 4.43 19.32 -0.37
C TYR A 101 3.70 18.18 0.34
N ILE A 102 3.34 18.33 1.61
CA ILE A 102 2.55 17.32 2.35
C ILE A 102 1.21 17.05 1.65
N GLN A 103 0.53 18.09 1.17
CA GLN A 103 -0.74 17.91 0.45
C GLN A 103 -0.54 17.14 -0.87
N GLN A 104 0.52 17.46 -1.62
CA GLN A 104 0.86 16.72 -2.83
C GLN A 104 1.19 15.27 -2.51
N LEU A 105 2.04 15.03 -1.51
CA LEU A 105 2.43 13.69 -1.06
C LEU A 105 1.22 12.86 -0.62
N LYS A 106 0.21 13.47 0.02
CA LYS A 106 -1.06 12.80 0.37
C LYS A 106 -1.84 12.37 -0.87
N ARG A 107 -1.92 13.22 -1.90
CA ARG A 107 -2.58 12.87 -3.17
C ARG A 107 -1.82 11.76 -3.90
N ASP A 108 -0.50 11.90 -4.00
CA ASP A 108 0.37 10.93 -4.66
C ASP A 108 0.33 9.56 -3.97
N ALA A 109 0.31 9.54 -2.63
CA ALA A 109 0.12 8.31 -1.85
C ALA A 109 -1.25 7.66 -2.14
N GLN A 110 -2.32 8.45 -2.15
CA GLN A 110 -3.66 7.93 -2.48
C GLN A 110 -3.73 7.35 -3.90
N ASP A 111 -3.16 8.05 -4.88
CA ASP A 111 -3.16 7.60 -6.27
C ASP A 111 -2.27 6.37 -6.46
N SER A 112 -1.13 6.31 -5.77
CA SER A 112 -0.26 5.13 -5.73
C SER A 112 -0.99 3.91 -5.16
N LEU A 113 -1.72 4.08 -4.06
CA LEU A 113 -2.51 3.00 -3.47
C LEU A 113 -3.66 2.54 -4.37
N LYS A 114 -4.33 3.47 -5.07
CA LYS A 114 -5.36 3.11 -6.07
C LYS A 114 -4.77 2.27 -7.21
N LEU A 115 -3.61 2.67 -7.74
CA LEU A 115 -2.92 1.90 -8.78
C LEU A 115 -2.51 0.51 -8.26
N ALA A 116 -2.05 0.44 -7.01
CA ALA A 116 -1.63 -0.80 -6.38
C ALA A 116 -2.80 -1.77 -6.10
N GLN A 117 -4.07 -1.34 -6.12
CA GLN A 117 -5.22 -2.26 -6.04
C GLN A 117 -5.18 -3.35 -7.11
N GLY A 118 -4.61 -3.06 -8.29
CA GLY A 118 -4.38 -4.06 -9.33
C GLY A 118 -3.46 -5.19 -8.86
N VAL A 119 -2.41 -4.86 -8.11
CA VAL A 119 -1.49 -5.83 -7.49
C VAL A 119 -2.23 -6.68 -6.44
N GLY A 120 -3.15 -6.09 -5.68
CA GLY A 120 -4.01 -6.81 -4.74
C GLY A 120 -4.87 -7.87 -5.44
N LYS A 121 -5.48 -7.51 -6.58
CA LYS A 121 -6.24 -8.47 -7.41
C LYS A 121 -5.35 -9.61 -7.93
N VAL A 122 -4.10 -9.33 -8.31
CA VAL A 122 -3.13 -10.35 -8.71
C VAL A 122 -2.81 -11.29 -7.54
N ARG A 123 -2.60 -10.75 -6.33
CA ARG A 123 -2.39 -11.54 -5.10
C ARG A 123 -3.58 -12.48 -4.83
N GLU A 124 -4.80 -11.97 -4.91
CA GLU A 124 -6.01 -12.77 -4.71
C GLU A 124 -6.20 -13.84 -5.79
N ALA A 125 -5.94 -13.52 -7.05
CA ALA A 125 -5.99 -14.48 -8.14
C ALA A 125 -4.95 -15.59 -7.96
N ALA A 126 -3.73 -15.23 -7.53
CA ALA A 126 -2.69 -16.18 -7.20
C ALA A 126 -3.10 -17.09 -6.03
N ALA A 127 -3.63 -16.51 -4.93
CA ALA A 127 -4.14 -17.27 -3.79
C ALA A 127 -5.22 -18.28 -4.22
N LYS A 128 -6.23 -17.84 -4.97
CA LYS A 128 -7.32 -18.70 -5.47
C LYS A 128 -6.79 -19.83 -6.35
N ALA A 129 -5.81 -19.57 -7.21
CA ALA A 129 -5.21 -20.61 -8.05
C ALA A 129 -4.40 -21.64 -7.24
N LEU A 130 -3.75 -21.22 -6.14
CA LEU A 130 -3.11 -22.14 -5.19
C LEU A 130 -4.15 -22.99 -4.46
N ASP A 131 -5.23 -22.38 -3.97
CA ASP A 131 -6.30 -23.08 -3.26
C ASP A 131 -6.99 -24.11 -4.17
N GLN A 132 -7.26 -23.76 -5.43
CA GLN A 132 -7.77 -24.69 -6.43
C GLN A 132 -6.80 -25.85 -6.70
N ARG A 133 -5.49 -25.60 -6.65
CA ARG A 133 -4.48 -26.66 -6.79
C ARG A 133 -4.48 -27.59 -5.59
N ALA A 134 -4.58 -27.03 -4.38
CA ALA A 134 -4.69 -27.79 -3.14
C ALA A 134 -5.96 -28.67 -3.11
N ALA A 135 -7.11 -28.11 -3.55
CA ALA A 135 -8.38 -28.81 -3.65
C ALA A 135 -8.37 -29.95 -4.70
N LYS A 136 -7.61 -29.79 -5.81
CA LYS A 136 -7.42 -30.85 -6.80
C LYS A 136 -6.52 -31.98 -6.31
N THR A 137 -5.56 -31.69 -5.42
CA THR A 137 -4.69 -32.69 -4.81
C THR A 137 -5.31 -33.42 -3.61
N SER A 138 -6.39 -32.90 -3.04
CA SER A 138 -7.11 -33.50 -1.90
C SER A 138 -8.34 -34.31 -2.29
N LYS A 139 -8.73 -34.36 -3.58
CA LYS A 139 -9.78 -35.28 -4.02
C LYS A 139 -9.24 -36.71 -3.88
N PRO A 140 -9.83 -37.57 -3.03
CA PRO A 140 -9.45 -38.98 -3.01
C PRO A 140 -9.68 -39.51 -4.42
N ALA A 141 -8.64 -40.09 -5.02
CA ALA A 141 -8.84 -41.00 -6.11
C ALA A 141 -9.76 -42.11 -5.56
N ALA A 142 -11.05 -42.02 -5.86
CA ALA A 142 -11.96 -43.13 -5.70
C ALA A 142 -11.47 -44.21 -6.68
N ALA A 143 -10.52 -45.00 -6.22
CA ALA A 143 -10.13 -46.25 -6.84
C ALA A 143 -11.38 -47.13 -6.81
N LYS A 144 -12.09 -47.18 -7.93
CA LYS A 144 -12.86 -48.37 -8.28
C LYS A 144 -11.90 -49.30 -9.03
N PRO A 145 -11.32 -50.34 -8.40
CA PRO A 145 -10.83 -51.47 -9.16
C PRO A 145 -12.03 -52.32 -9.58
N VAL A 146 -12.14 -52.52 -10.88
CA VAL A 146 -13.07 -53.47 -11.52
C VAL A 146 -12.31 -54.79 -11.66
N THR A 147 -12.71 -55.86 -10.95
CA THR A 147 -12.44 -57.28 -11.29
C THR A 147 -13.36 -58.17 -10.43
N LYS A 148 -14.51 -58.65 -10.93
CA LYS A 148 -14.77 -59.89 -11.70
C LYS A 148 -14.79 -61.19 -10.86
N ALA A 149 -15.99 -61.75 -10.65
CA ALA A 149 -16.24 -63.19 -10.52
C ALA A 149 -17.67 -63.53 -11.06
N ALA A 150 -17.75 -64.59 -11.88
CA ALA A 150 -18.91 -65.15 -12.58
C ALA A 150 -19.98 -65.73 -11.60
N ALA A 151 -21.21 -66.13 -11.94
CA ALA A 151 -21.96 -66.56 -13.13
C ALA A 151 -23.47 -66.28 -12.83
N ALA A 152 -24.44 -66.16 -13.75
CA ALA A 152 -24.90 -67.17 -14.70
C ALA A 152 -26.00 -66.59 -15.65
N LYS A 153 -25.99 -67.09 -16.90
CA LYS A 153 -27.07 -67.18 -17.92
C LYS A 153 -28.03 -66.00 -18.17
N PRO A 154 -28.19 -65.62 -19.45
CA PRO A 154 -29.48 -65.25 -20.00
C PRO A 154 -29.91 -66.20 -21.12
N ALA A 155 -31.10 -66.80 -20.98
CA ALA A 155 -31.75 -67.58 -22.01
C ALA A 155 -32.93 -66.78 -22.63
N ALA A 156 -33.03 -66.90 -23.96
CA ALA A 156 -34.20 -66.73 -24.82
C ALA A 156 -34.75 -65.31 -25.10
N LYS A 157 -34.48 -64.87 -26.33
CA LYS A 157 -35.31 -63.99 -27.17
C LYS A 157 -36.56 -64.77 -27.65
N PRO A 158 -37.68 -64.12 -28.03
CA PRO A 158 -37.89 -63.68 -29.43
C PRO A 158 -38.54 -62.28 -29.52
N ALA A 159 -38.06 -61.37 -30.36
CA ALA A 159 -38.45 -61.15 -31.77
C ALA A 159 -39.89 -60.68 -31.99
N ALA A 160 -40.05 -59.38 -32.32
CA ALA A 160 -41.03 -58.91 -33.29
C ALA A 160 -40.48 -57.63 -33.96
N LYS A 161 -40.56 -57.62 -35.28
CA LYS A 161 -39.97 -56.67 -36.23
C LYS A 161 -41.12 -56.08 -37.05
N ALA A 162 -41.20 -54.75 -37.13
CA ALA A 162 -41.87 -53.98 -38.19
C ALA A 162 -41.18 -52.60 -38.17
N ALA A 163 -40.36 -52.20 -39.15
CA ALA A 163 -40.71 -51.70 -40.49
C ALA A 163 -41.66 -50.48 -40.38
N ALA A 164 -41.44 -49.29 -40.96
CA ALA A 164 -40.51 -48.84 -41.99
C ALA A 164 -40.52 -47.29 -42.06
N ALA A 165 -39.52 -46.72 -42.76
CA ALA A 165 -39.59 -45.51 -43.60
C ALA A 165 -39.90 -44.15 -42.91
N ALA A 166 -39.37 -42.97 -43.29
CA ALA A 166 -38.57 -42.51 -44.40
C ALA A 166 -37.77 -41.24 -44.01
N LYS A 167 -36.88 -40.88 -44.94
CA LYS A 167 -35.85 -39.84 -45.04
C LYS A 167 -36.33 -38.34 -44.97
N PRO A 168 -35.42 -37.35 -45.11
CA PRO A 168 -35.39 -36.06 -44.38
C PRO A 168 -35.65 -34.80 -45.28
N ALA A 169 -35.18 -33.63 -44.82
CA ALA A 169 -35.00 -32.32 -45.50
C ALA A 169 -36.13 -31.29 -45.21
N ALA A 170 -35.86 -30.16 -44.54
CA ALA A 170 -35.11 -28.94 -44.93
C ALA A 170 -35.93 -27.96 -45.79
N LYS A 171 -36.30 -26.81 -45.21
CA LYS A 171 -36.03 -25.45 -45.68
C LYS A 171 -36.57 -24.43 -44.69
#